data_AF-A0A939HC80-F1
#
_entry.id   AF-A0A939HC80-F1
#
_cell.length_a   1.000
_cell.length_b   1.000
_cell.length_c   1.000
_cell.angle_alpha   90.00
_cell.angle_beta   90.00
_cell.angle_gamma   90.00
#
_symmetry.space_group_name_H-M   'P 1'
#
loop_
_entity.id
_entity.type
_entity.pdbx_description
1 polymer ?
#
loop_
_entity_poly.entity_id
_entity_poly.type
_entity_poly.pdbx_seq_one_letter_code
_entity_poly.pdbx_strand_id
1 'polypeptide(L)' 'MMKIALGIVIGGLAGYLYYYFIGCDGTCPISSNPWRSILYGSVVGTLLGSTF' A
#
# COMPACT_ATOMS: atom_id res chain seq x y z
N MET A 1 12.73 -2.05 -14.51
CA MET A 1 13.38 -1.88 -13.19
C MET A 1 12.93 -0.60 -12.48
N MET A 2 13.22 0.61 -13.00
CA MET A 2 12.90 1.89 -12.31
C MET A 2 11.41 2.09 -11.98
N LYS A 3 10.51 1.68 -12.90
CA LYS A 3 9.04 1.80 -12.74
C LYS A 3 8.49 0.97 -11.57
N ILE A 4 9.08 -0.18 -11.29
CA ILE A 4 8.66 -1.09 -10.22
C ILE A 4 9.05 -0.51 -8.86
N ALA A 5 10.26 0.06 -8.74
CA ALA A 5 10.71 0.73 -7.52
C ALA A 5 9.81 1.93 -7.18
N LEU A 6 9.43 2.73 -8.19
CA LEU A 6 8.47 3.83 -8.02
C LEU A 6 7.08 3.30 -7.59
N GLY A 7 6.59 2.22 -8.20
CA GLY A 7 5.33 1.59 -7.82
C GLY A 7 5.32 1.04 -6.39
N ILE A 8 6.43 0.45 -5.92
CA ILE A 8 6.59 -0.05 -4.55
C ILE A 8 6.58 1.11 -3.55
N VAL A 9 7.35 2.18 -3.82
CA VAL A 9 7.46 3.32 -2.91
C VAL A 9 6.13 4.07 -2.84
N ILE A 10 5.52 4.37 -3.98
CA ILE A 10 4.23 5.07 -4.05
C ILE A 10 3.10 4.21 -3.47
N GLY A 11 3.07 2.91 -3.77
CA GLY A 11 2.08 1.97 -3.24
C GLY A 11 2.19 1.77 -1.73
N GLY A 12 3.41 1.64 -1.21
CA GLY A 12 3.68 1.52 0.23
C GLY A 12 3.33 2.80 0.99
N LEU A 13 3.69 3.97 0.45
CA LEU A 13 3.29 5.27 1.00
C LEU A 13 1.77 5.43 0.96
N ALA A 14 1.11 5.13 -0.15
CA ALA A 14 -0.34 5.20 -0.26
C ALA A 14 -1.03 4.27 0.75
N GLY A 15 -0.53 3.04 0.93
CA GLY A 15 -1.03 2.10 1.94
C GLY A 15 -0.83 2.56 3.39
N TYR A 16 0.29 3.23 3.68
CA TYR A 16 0.54 3.86 4.98
C TYR A 16 -0.35 5.08 5.24
N LEU A 17 -0.48 5.97 4.25
CA LEU A 17 -1.37 7.11 4.32
C LEU A 17 -2.82 6.65 4.49
N TYR A 18 -3.24 5.57 3.81
CA TYR A 18 -4.58 5.01 3.98
C TYR A 18 -4.80 4.53 5.42
N TYR A 19 -3.81 3.86 6.01
CA TYR A 19 -3.87 3.48 7.43
C TYR A 19 -3.93 4.70 8.36
N TYR A 20 -3.14 5.75 8.10
CA TYR A 20 -3.02 6.92 8.97
C TYR A 20 -4.20 7.89 8.89
N PHE A 21 -4.73 8.15 7.69
CA PHE A 21 -5.78 9.14 7.45
C PHE A 21 -7.20 8.60 7.65
N ILE A 22 -7.46 7.35 7.24
CA ILE A 22 -8.79 6.75 7.39
C ILE A 22 -8.95 6.10 8.76
N GLY A 23 -7.84 5.63 9.36
CA GLY A 23 -7.89 4.93 10.64
C GLY A 23 -8.65 3.62 10.53
N CYS A 24 -8.58 2.80 11.58
CA CYS A 24 -9.24 1.51 11.56
C CYS A 24 -10.06 1.25 12.81
N ASP A 25 -11.38 1.45 12.69
CA ASP A 25 -12.39 1.24 13.73
C ASP A 25 -13.01 -0.18 13.71
N GLY A 26 -12.29 -1.18 13.16
CA GLY A 26 -12.66 -2.59 13.26
C GLY A 26 -13.31 -3.24 12.03
N THR A 27 -13.59 -2.49 10.95
CA THR A 27 -14.19 -3.00 9.69
C THR A 27 -13.32 -2.80 8.45
N CYS A 28 -12.02 -2.59 8.59
CA CYS A 28 -11.18 -2.20 7.44
C CYS A 28 -10.85 -3.35 6.48
N PRO A 29 -10.85 -3.09 5.17
CA PRO A 29 -10.44 -4.06 4.15
C PRO A 29 -8.94 -4.39 4.13
N ILE A 30 -8.07 -3.54 4.72
CA ILE A 30 -6.60 -3.63 4.58
C ILE A 30 -5.88 -4.15 5.85
N SER A 31 -6.58 -4.31 6.98
CA SER A 31 -6.08 -4.66 8.34
C SER A 31 -5.67 -3.47 9.22
N SER A 32 -5.94 -3.60 10.54
CA SER A 32 -5.59 -2.64 11.60
C SER A 32 -4.08 -2.63 11.94
N ASN A 33 -3.27 -3.45 11.28
CA ASN A 33 -1.82 -3.44 11.44
C ASN A 33 -1.15 -2.57 10.36
N PRO A 34 -0.38 -1.52 10.73
CA PRO A 34 0.29 -0.61 9.78
C PRO A 34 1.24 -1.35 8.83
N TRP A 35 1.91 -2.40 9.33
CA TRP A 35 2.78 -3.24 8.52
C TRP A 35 2.04 -3.99 7.41
N ARG A 36 0.83 -4.49 7.70
CA ARG A 36 0.02 -5.18 6.68
C ARG A 36 -0.49 -4.19 5.64
N SER A 37 -0.86 -2.97 6.05
CA SER A 37 -1.33 -1.92 5.15
C SER A 37 -0.27 -1.46 4.17
N ILE A 38 0.97 -1.28 4.65
CA ILE A 38 2.13 -0.98 3.81
C ILE A 38 2.43 -2.13 2.86
N LEU A 39 2.42 -3.38 3.34
CA LEU A 39 2.66 -4.56 2.50
C LEU A 39 1.60 -4.69 1.40
N TYR A 40 0.33 -4.51 1.75
CA TYR A 40 -0.76 -4.59 0.78
C TYR A 40 -0.66 -3.48 -0.27
N GLY A 41 -0.44 -2.24 0.17
CA GLY A 41 -0.27 -1.10 -0.73
C GLY A 41 0.95 -1.23 -1.64
N SER A 42 2.07 -1.70 -1.10
CA SER A 42 3.28 -1.96 -1.89
C SER A 42 3.07 -3.10 -2.88
N VAL A 43 2.47 -4.24 -2.50
CA VAL A 43 2.14 -5.33 -3.43
C VAL A 43 1.24 -4.85 -4.57
N VAL A 44 0.17 -4.12 -4.25
CA VAL A 44 -0.74 -3.55 -5.26
C VAL A 44 -0.02 -2.55 -6.17
N GLY A 45 0.82 -1.67 -5.59
CA GLY A 45 1.63 -0.73 -6.36
C GLY A 45 2.69 -1.40 -7.24
N THR A 46 3.24 -2.53 -6.80
CA THR A 46 4.18 -3.34 -7.58
C THR A 46 3.47 -4.01 -8.75
N LEU A 47 2.29 -4.60 -8.51
CA LEU A 47 1.45 -5.22 -9.54
C LEU A 47 1.08 -4.22 -10.63
N LEU A 48 0.59 -3.03 -10.25
CA LEU A 48 0.30 -1.94 -11.17
C LEU A 48 1.55 -1.49 -11.94
N GLY A 49 2.67 -1.27 -11.23
CA GLY A 49 3.94 -0.87 -11.85
C GLY A 49 4.61 -1.95 -12.71
N SER A 50 4.18 -3.22 -12.59
CA SER A 50 4.65 -4.35 -13.39
C SER A 50 3.77 -4.65 -14.62
N THR A 51 2.52 -4.16 -14.62
CA THR A 51 1.56 -4.39 -15.71
C THR A 51 1.69 -3.36 -16.85
N PHE A 52 2.34 -2.21 -16.61
CA PHE A 52 2.59 -1.14 -17.59
C PHE A 52 4.08 -0.95 -17.87
#